data_AF-A0A7J0A851-F1
#
_entry.id   AF-A0A7J0A851-F1
#
_cell.length_a   1.000
_cell.length_b   1.000
_cell.length_c   1.000
_cell.angle_alpha   90.00
_cell.angle_beta   90.00
_cell.angle_gamma   90.00
#
_symmetry.space_group_name_H-M   'P 1'
#
loop_
_entity.id
_entity.type
_entity.pdbx_description
1 polymer ?
#
loop_
_entity_poly.entity_id
_entity_poly.type
_entity_poly.pdbx_seq_one_letter_code
_entity_poly.pdbx_strand_id
1 'polypeptide(L)' 'MYNNKPLIYLDEIQNVVGWEKFARRLADSKYKVFITESNAQMLGKEIYTTLGGRYVAMEI' A
#
# COMPACT_ATOMS: atom_id res chain seq x y z
N MET A 1 2.83 -27.16 -3.89
CA MET A 1 2.62 -26.29 -2.71
C MET A 1 2.00 -24.99 -3.22
N TYR A 2 0.78 -24.66 -2.80
CA TYR A 2 0.11 -23.44 -3.26
C TYR A 2 0.88 -22.22 -2.77
N ASN A 3 1.72 -21.65 -3.64
CA ASN A 3 2.40 -20.38 -3.43
C ASN A 3 1.42 -19.19 -3.56
N ASN A 4 0.19 -19.38 -3.10
CA ASN A 4 -0.85 -18.36 -3.13
C ASN A 4 -0.63 -17.45 -1.95
N LYS A 5 0.27 -16.47 -2.13
CA LYS A 5 0.33 -15.35 -1.20
C LYS A 5 -1.05 -14.69 -1.15
N PRO A 6 -1.57 -14.40 0.04
CA PRO A 6 -2.85 -13.73 0.18
C PRO A 6 -2.81 -12.35 -0.50
N LEU A 7 -3.94 -12.00 -1.12
CA LEU A 7 -4.22 -10.64 -1.54
C LEU A 7 -4.65 -9.83 -0.32
N ILE A 8 -4.07 -8.65 -0.17
CA ILE A 8 -4.35 -7.77 0.96
C ILE A 8 -5.09 -6.55 0.44
N TYR A 9 -6.20 -6.21 1.08
CA TYR A 9 -7.00 -5.03 0.81
C TYR A 9 -7.00 -4.16 2.06
N LEU A 10 -6.61 -2.90 1.92
CA LEU A 10 -6.56 -1.91 2.98
C LEU A 10 -7.47 -0.76 2.60
N ASP A 11 -8.58 -0.61 3.31
CA ASP A 11 -9.56 0.45 3.06
C ASP A 11 -9.42 1.55 4.10
N GLU A 12 -9.53 2.80 3.64
CA GLU A 12 -9.42 4.01 4.46
C GLU A 12 -8.17 4.00 5.36
N ILE A 13 -7.04 3.57 4.79
CA ILE A 13 -5.81 3.26 5.52
C ILE A 13 -5.20 4.48 6.23
N GLN A 14 -5.52 5.69 5.77
CA GLN A 14 -5.07 6.95 6.37
C GLN A 14 -5.58 7.14 7.81
N ASN A 15 -6.63 6.42 8.21
CA ASN A 15 -7.12 6.43 9.60
C ASN A 15 -6.22 5.61 10.56
N VAL A 16 -5.28 4.83 10.03
CA VAL A 16 -4.42 3.93 10.83
C VAL A 16 -3.03 4.54 10.97
N VAL A 17 -2.68 5.03 12.15
CA VAL A 17 -1.34 5.59 12.40
C VAL A 17 -0.23 4.56 12.18
N GLY A 18 0.78 4.91 11.38
CA GLY A 18 1.94 4.05 11.12
C GLY A 18 1.71 2.99 10.03
N TRP A 19 0.63 3.11 9.27
CA TRP A 19 0.29 2.22 8.16
C TRP A 19 1.39 2.16 7.08
N GLU A 20 2.19 3.22 6.92
CA GLU A 20 3.26 3.34 5.93
C GLU A 20 4.32 2.26 6.15
N LYS A 21 4.71 2.02 7.42
CA LYS A 21 5.68 0.98 7.79
C LYS A 21 5.13 -0.42 7.52
N PHE A 22 3.83 -0.60 7.75
CA PHE A 22 3.15 -1.87 7.48
C PHE A 22 3.06 -2.14 5.98
N ALA A 23 2.59 -1.17 5.20
CA ALA A 23 2.58 -1.22 3.74
C ALA A 23 3.97 -1.52 3.20
N ARG A 24 5.01 -0.87 3.75
CA ARG A 24 6.42 -1.12 3.39
C ARG A 24 6.87 -2.55 3.64
N ARG A 25 6.46 -3.15 4.75
CA ARG A 25 6.79 -4.56 5.04
C ARG A 25 6.11 -5.53 4.10
N LEU A 26 4.84 -5.27 3.74
CA LEU A 26 4.08 -6.10 2.77
C LEU A 26 4.72 -6.04 1.38
N ALA A 27 5.07 -4.82 0.99
CA ALA A 27 5.85 -4.46 -0.18
C ALA A 27 7.17 -5.25 -0.29
N ASP A 28 8.04 -5.14 0.73
CA ASP A 28 9.32 -5.85 0.77
C ASP A 28 9.14 -7.37 0.74
N SER A 29 8.07 -7.86 1.35
CA SER A 29 7.71 -9.28 1.35
C SER A 29 7.02 -9.75 0.06
N LYS A 30 6.93 -8.91 -0.97
CA LYS A 30 6.34 -9.17 -2.29
C LYS A 30 4.89 -9.68 -2.21
N TYR A 31 4.07 -9.06 -1.35
CA TYR A 31 2.61 -9.27 -1.35
C TYR A 31 1.95 -8.36 -2.40
N LYS A 32 0.81 -8.81 -2.92
CA LYS A 32 -0.09 -7.93 -3.69
C LYS A 32 -1.01 -7.22 -2.71
N VAL A 33 -0.89 -5.89 -2.65
CA VAL A 33 -1.67 -5.04 -1.75
C VAL A 33 -2.46 -4.04 -2.59
N PHE A 34 -3.75 -3.93 -2.31
CA PHE A 34 -4.63 -2.90 -2.82
C PHE A 34 -4.97 -1.96 -1.67
N ILE A 35 -4.86 -0.66 -1.93
CA ILE A 35 -5.10 0.38 -0.92
C ILE A 35 -6.15 1.33 -1.50
N THR A 36 -7.16 1.65 -0.70
CA THR A 36 -8.18 2.65 -1.01
C THR A 36 -8.15 3.74 0.06
N GLU A 37 -8.44 4.97 -0.37
CA GLU A 37 -8.62 6.12 0.50
C GLU A 37 -9.68 7.05 -0.07
N SER A 38 -10.29 7.85 0.80
CA SER A 38 -11.25 8.89 0.43
C SER A 38 -10.60 10.17 -0.11
N ASN A 39 -9.27 10.33 -0.01
CA ASN A 39 -8.53 11.47 -0.59
C ASN A 39 -7.18 11.07 -1.20
N ALA A 40 -7.23 10.57 -2.45
CA ALA A 40 -6.12 10.00 -3.24
C ALA A 40 -4.81 10.84 -3.30
N GLN A 41 -4.90 12.16 -3.07
CA GLN A 41 -3.75 13.07 -3.12
C GLN A 41 -2.80 12.90 -1.93
N MET A 42 -3.28 12.43 -0.77
CA MET A 42 -2.45 12.26 0.41
C MET A 42 -1.52 11.04 0.30
N LEU A 43 -2.04 9.88 -0.14
CA LEU A 43 -1.18 8.69 -0.25
C LEU A 43 -0.10 8.85 -1.31
N GLY A 44 -0.40 9.49 -2.45
CA GLY A 44 0.55 9.58 -3.56
C GLY A 44 1.93 10.05 -3.11
N LYS A 45 2.02 11.20 -2.43
CA LYS A 45 3.29 11.82 -2.06
C LYS A 45 4.07 11.01 -1.01
N GLU A 46 3.38 10.42 -0.03
CA GLU A 46 4.01 9.67 1.06
C GLU A 46 4.40 8.24 0.64
N ILE A 47 3.58 7.59 -0.19
CA ILE A 47 3.85 6.27 -0.77
C ILE A 47 5.06 6.33 -1.69
N TYR A 48 5.13 7.28 -2.63
CA TYR A 48 6.26 7.35 -3.55
C TYR A 48 7.61 7.53 -2.82
N THR A 49 7.60 8.31 -1.74
CA THR A 49 8.79 8.59 -0.94
C THR A 49 9.19 7.41 -0.04
N THR A 50 8.22 6.70 0.54
CA THR A 50 8.46 5.63 1.53
C THR A 50 8.67 4.25 0.90
N LEU A 51 7.92 3.95 -0.16
CA LEU A 51 7.88 2.62 -0.76
C LEU A 51 8.88 2.47 -1.93
N GLY A 52 9.43 3.58 -2.44
CA GLY A 52 10.34 3.61 -3.59
C GLY A 52 9.60 3.27 -4.88
N GLY A 53 10.06 3.75 -6.05
CA GLY A 53 9.33 3.75 -7.33
C GLY A 53 8.90 2.40 -7.96
N ARG A 54 8.74 1.33 -7.18
CA ARG A 54 8.18 0.02 -7.57
C ARG A 54 6.66 -0.08 -7.38
N TYR A 55 6.01 0.99 -6.96
CA TYR A 55 4.56 1.06 -6.73
C TYR A 55 3.92 1.99 -7.74
N VAL A 56 2.80 1.54 -8.31
CA VAL A 56 1.93 2.36 -9.15
C VAL A 56 0.77 2.78 -8.26
N ALA A 57 0.82 4.02 -7.77
CA ALA A 57 -0.39 4.64 -7.22
C ALA A 57 -1.27 5.03 -8.40
N MET A 58 -2.47 4.47 -8.48
CA MET A 58 -3.45 4.79 -9.50
C MET A 58 -4.53 5.66 -8.85
N GLU A 59 -4.63 6.89 -9.32
CA GLU A 59 -5.72 7.82 -8.98
C GLU A 59 -6.81 7.64 -10.03
N ILE A 60 -8.05 7.41 -9.61
CA ILE A 60 -9.25 7.33 -10.46
C ILE A 60 -10.28 8.34 -9.99
#